data_AF-A0A1I2IK59-F1
#
_entry.id   AF-A0A1I2IK59-F1
#
_cell.length_a   1.000
_cell.length_b   1.000
_cell.length_c   1.000
_cell.angle_alpha   90.00
_cell.angle_beta   90.00
_cell.angle_gamma   90.00
#
_symmetry.space_group_name_H-M   'P 1'
#
loop_
_entity.id
_entity.type
_entity.pdbx_description
1 polymer ?
#
loop_
_entity_poly.entity_id
_entity_poly.type
_entity_poly.pdbx_seq_one_letter_code
_entity_poly.pdbx_strand_id
1 'polypeptide(L)'
;MPIAHTACVDSRDKRAVGRRPLPAKPVLPDVTAAHRRGPADAVEARWRQPALVWQWHRERQEVLRPGVGYPGIVHLIEVARAERTLRQLYPHTSHFALRLSSRTRYPYALQVPSVPSRHDGRFHVFVPRGGTLLGETGTAEAAVALVVTHLPAGLGPAVAGTADDLRRWRSP
;
A
#
# COMPACT_ATOMS: atom_id res chain seq x y z
N MET A 1 -25.47 -0.22 -72.04
CA MET A 1 -24.15 -0.17 -71.38
C MET A 1 -24.26 0.80 -70.21
N PRO A 2 -24.40 0.33 -68.95
CA PRO A 2 -24.66 1.22 -67.82
C PRO A 2 -23.36 1.82 -67.26
N ILE A 3 -23.43 3.09 -66.87
CA ILE A 3 -22.37 3.87 -66.24
C ILE A 3 -22.32 3.48 -64.75
N ALA A 4 -21.20 2.94 -64.30
CA ALA A 4 -20.98 2.61 -62.90
C ALA A 4 -20.76 3.89 -62.07
N HIS A 5 -21.68 4.17 -61.15
CA HIS A 5 -21.49 5.17 -60.11
C HIS A 5 -20.49 4.64 -59.07
N THR A 6 -19.29 5.23 -59.03
CA THR A 6 -18.35 5.05 -57.92
C THR A 6 -18.94 5.68 -56.67
N ALA A 7 -19.35 4.85 -55.71
CA ALA A 7 -19.73 5.31 -54.38
C ALA A 7 -18.47 5.82 -53.65
N CYS A 8 -18.47 7.11 -53.32
CA CYS A 8 -17.47 7.73 -52.47
C CYS A 8 -17.66 7.20 -51.05
N VAL A 9 -16.72 6.40 -50.54
CA VAL A 9 -16.74 5.93 -49.16
C VAL A 9 -16.43 7.12 -48.25
N ASP A 10 -17.47 7.62 -47.57
CA ASP A 10 -17.38 8.70 -46.59
C ASP A 10 -16.38 8.30 -45.49
N SER A 11 -15.25 8.98 -45.49
CA SER A 11 -14.13 8.77 -44.57
C SER A 11 -14.36 9.50 -43.25
N ARG A 12 -15.52 9.27 -42.63
CA ARG A 12 -15.88 9.82 -41.32
C ARG A 12 -16.38 8.74 -40.37
N ASP A 13 -15.55 7.72 -40.13
CA ASP A 13 -15.67 6.91 -38.92
C ASP A 13 -14.29 6.73 -38.26
N LYS A 14 -13.58 7.84 -38.01
CA LYS A 14 -12.56 7.87 -36.96
C LYS A 14 -13.28 8.03 -35.63
N ARG A 15 -13.93 6.96 -35.16
CA ARG A 15 -14.46 6.88 -33.80
C ARG A 15 -13.38 7.35 -32.85
N ALA A 16 -13.72 8.34 -32.04
CA ALA A 16 -12.96 8.68 -30.87
C ALA A 16 -12.67 7.38 -30.12
N VAL A 17 -11.41 6.95 -30.10
CA VAL A 17 -10.94 5.91 -29.19
C VAL A 17 -11.12 6.53 -27.80
N GLY A 18 -12.30 6.30 -27.22
CA GLY A 18 -12.70 6.89 -25.96
C GLY A 18 -11.66 6.50 -24.92
N ARG A 19 -10.97 7.50 -24.35
CA ARG A 19 -10.09 7.27 -23.22
C ARG A 19 -10.90 6.54 -22.15
N ARG A 20 -10.40 5.38 -21.70
CA ARG A 20 -11.03 4.62 -20.62
C ARG A 20 -11.34 5.57 -19.45
N PRO A 21 -12.56 5.55 -18.88
CA PRO A 21 -12.89 6.44 -17.78
C PRO A 21 -12.00 6.14 -16.57
N LEU A 22 -11.72 7.16 -15.77
CA LEU A 22 -10.95 7.01 -14.53
C LEU A 22 -11.77 6.19 -13.52
N PRO A 23 -11.11 5.35 -12.70
CA PRO A 23 -11.80 4.60 -11.65
C PRO A 23 -12.38 5.56 -10.61
N ALA A 24 -13.56 5.22 -10.10
CA ALA A 24 -14.18 5.93 -8.99
C ALA A 24 -13.30 5.84 -7.74
N LYS A 25 -13.26 6.92 -6.94
CA LYS A 25 -12.54 6.89 -5.66
C LYS A 25 -13.20 5.86 -4.73
N PRO A 26 -12.43 5.00 -4.07
CA PRO A 26 -12.99 4.01 -3.16
C PRO A 26 -13.56 4.69 -1.92
N VAL A 27 -14.63 4.11 -1.37
CA VAL A 27 -15.11 4.46 -0.03
C VAL A 27 -14.15 3.86 0.99
N LEU A 28 -13.55 4.72 1.82
CA LEU A 28 -12.56 4.30 2.80
C LEU A 28 -13.23 3.96 4.14
N PRO A 29 -12.72 2.96 4.88
CA PRO A 29 -13.16 2.70 6.25
C PRO A 29 -12.97 3.94 7.15
N ASP A 30 -13.94 4.20 8.03
CA ASP A 30 -13.81 5.25 9.02
C ASP A 30 -12.90 4.79 10.18
N VAL A 31 -11.61 5.10 10.05
CA VAL A 31 -10.60 4.80 11.07
C VAL A 31 -10.83 5.61 12.34
N THR A 32 -11.40 6.80 12.26
CA THR A 32 -11.73 7.63 13.43
C THR A 32 -12.81 6.96 14.27
N ALA A 33 -13.88 6.47 13.65
CA ALA A 33 -14.90 5.69 14.33
C ALA A 33 -14.33 4.36 14.86
N ALA A 34 -13.43 3.70 14.12
CA ALA A 34 -12.77 2.48 14.56
C ALA A 34 -11.93 2.69 15.83
N HIS A 35 -11.20 3.81 15.94
CA HIS A 35 -10.48 4.18 17.17
C HIS A 35 -11.38 4.29 18.40
N ARG A 36 -12.66 4.65 18.24
CA ARG A 36 -13.62 4.73 19.36
C ARG A 36 -14.04 3.35 19.87
N ARG A 37 -14.00 2.33 19.00
CA ARG A 37 -14.29 0.93 19.37
C ARG A 37 -13.08 0.22 19.98
N GLY A 38 -11.87 0.59 19.56
CA GLY A 38 -10.64 0.12 20.18
C GLY A 38 -9.46 0.02 19.22
N PRO A 39 -8.28 -0.38 19.71
CA PRO A 39 -7.07 -0.49 18.89
C PRO A 39 -7.17 -1.61 17.84
N ALA A 40 -7.80 -2.75 18.15
CA ALA A 40 -7.97 -3.85 17.19
C ALA A 40 -8.85 -3.44 15.99
N ASP A 41 -9.99 -2.79 16.25
CA ASP A 41 -10.84 -2.20 15.22
C ASP A 41 -10.08 -1.19 14.37
N ALA A 42 -9.30 -0.31 15.01
CA ALA A 42 -8.52 0.70 14.30
C ALA A 42 -7.47 0.07 13.39
N VAL A 43 -6.79 -0.99 13.84
CA VAL A 43 -5.82 -1.74 13.04
C VAL A 43 -6.50 -2.38 11.83
N GLU A 44 -7.63 -3.07 12.00
CA GLU A 44 -8.34 -3.72 10.90
C GLU A 44 -8.86 -2.70 9.88
N ALA A 45 -9.48 -1.62 10.35
CA ALA A 45 -9.92 -0.53 9.47
C ALA A 45 -8.74 0.10 8.73
N ARG A 46 -7.61 0.28 9.41
CA ARG A 46 -6.41 0.86 8.83
C ARG A 46 -5.72 -0.06 7.85
N TRP A 47 -5.75 -1.39 7.98
CA TRP A 47 -5.21 -2.31 6.97
C TRP A 47 -5.98 -2.26 5.64
N ARG A 48 -7.29 -2.06 5.71
CA ARG A 48 -8.15 -1.95 4.50
C ARG A 48 -7.92 -0.65 3.74
N GLN A 49 -7.68 0.45 4.44
CA GLN A 49 -7.55 1.77 3.83
C GLN A 49 -6.41 1.90 2.78
N PRO A 50 -5.13 1.59 3.08
CA PRO A 50 -4.04 1.73 2.12
C PRO A 50 -4.18 0.72 0.97
N ALA A 51 -4.69 -0.49 1.21
CA ALA A 51 -4.96 -1.44 0.11
C ALA A 51 -5.89 -0.82 -0.95
N LEU A 52 -7.01 -0.24 -0.52
CA LEU A 52 -7.97 0.43 -1.42
C LEU A 52 -7.36 1.67 -2.09
N VAL A 53 -6.65 2.51 -1.34
CA VAL A 53 -6.04 3.74 -1.87
C VAL A 53 -4.99 3.42 -2.93
N TRP A 54 -4.07 2.48 -2.66
CA TRP A 54 -3.01 2.10 -3.59
C TRP A 54 -3.54 1.34 -4.79
N GLN A 55 -4.57 0.49 -4.63
CA GLN A 55 -5.27 -0.13 -5.75
C GLN A 55 -5.88 0.92 -6.68
N TRP A 56 -6.61 1.90 -6.12
CA TRP A 56 -7.17 3.00 -6.91
C TRP A 56 -6.10 3.81 -7.64
N HIS A 57 -4.95 4.09 -6.99
CA HIS A 57 -3.85 4.77 -7.65
C HIS A 57 -3.24 3.95 -8.80
N ARG A 58 -3.10 2.63 -8.64
CA ARG A 58 -2.64 1.72 -9.69
C ARG A 58 -3.58 1.75 -10.89
N GLU A 59 -4.88 1.54 -10.67
CA GLU A 59 -5.90 1.53 -11.73
C GLU A 59 -5.96 2.89 -12.44
N ARG A 60 -5.90 3.98 -11.67
CA ARG A 60 -5.87 5.34 -12.21
C ARG A 60 -4.61 5.58 -13.05
N GLN A 61 -3.45 5.07 -12.60
CA GLN A 61 -2.21 5.20 -13.36
C GLN A 61 -2.26 4.38 -14.66
N GLU A 62 -2.83 3.18 -14.65
CA GLU A 62 -2.97 2.37 -15.87
C GLU A 62 -3.83 3.09 -16.92
N VAL A 63 -4.90 3.76 -16.51
CA VAL A 63 -5.73 4.58 -17.42
C VAL A 63 -4.95 5.79 -17.96
N LEU A 64 -4.21 6.49 -17.10
CA LEU A 64 -3.51 7.72 -17.46
C LEU A 64 -2.20 7.47 -18.23
N ARG A 65 -1.55 6.34 -17.98
CA ARG A 65 -0.23 5.95 -18.47
C ARG A 65 -0.17 4.44 -18.70
N PRO A 66 -0.88 3.90 -19.71
CA PRO A 66 -0.90 2.45 -19.96
C PRO A 66 0.51 1.90 -20.17
N GLY A 67 0.79 0.72 -19.61
CA GLY A 67 2.08 0.03 -19.77
C GLY A 67 3.25 0.61 -18.96
N VAL A 68 3.06 1.73 -18.25
CA VAL A 68 4.05 2.18 -17.26
C VAL A 68 3.88 1.34 -16.00
N GLY A 69 4.95 0.67 -15.57
CA GLY A 69 4.94 -0.19 -14.39
C GLY A 69 4.58 0.56 -13.10
N TYR A 70 3.73 -0.06 -12.28
CA TYR A 70 3.34 0.44 -10.97
C TYR A 70 4.10 -0.32 -9.86
N PRO A 71 4.60 0.36 -8.81
CA PRO A 71 5.30 -0.34 -7.73
C PRO A 71 4.41 -1.40 -7.06
N GLY A 72 5.02 -2.50 -6.64
CA GLY A 72 4.34 -3.67 -6.05
C GLY A 72 3.68 -3.45 -4.68
N ILE A 73 3.40 -2.20 -4.27
CA ILE A 73 2.89 -1.84 -2.94
C ILE A 73 1.53 -2.46 -2.64
N VAL A 74 0.65 -2.65 -3.64
CA VAL A 74 -0.68 -3.26 -3.45
C VAL A 74 -0.52 -4.71 -2.98
N HIS A 75 0.23 -5.50 -3.75
CA HIS A 75 0.53 -6.90 -3.42
C HIS A 75 1.26 -7.03 -2.08
N LEU A 76 2.21 -6.14 -1.82
CA LEU A 76 2.92 -6.10 -0.53
C LEU A 76 1.98 -5.89 0.66
N ILE A 77 0.99 -5.00 0.55
CA ILE A 77 0.01 -4.76 1.62
C ILE A 77 -0.85 -6.01 1.84
N GLU A 78 -1.28 -6.68 0.76
CA GLU A 78 -2.10 -7.88 0.83
C GLU A 78 -1.37 -9.03 1.52
N VAL A 79 -0.14 -9.31 1.10
CA VAL A 79 0.72 -10.35 1.71
C VAL A 79 1.01 -10.02 3.17
N ALA A 80 1.37 -8.77 3.49
CA ALA A 80 1.65 -8.37 4.86
C ALA A 80 0.41 -8.45 5.77
N ARG A 81 -0.79 -8.14 5.24
CA ARG A 81 -2.06 -8.27 5.97
C ARG A 81 -2.44 -9.73 6.21
N ALA A 82 -2.07 -10.65 5.32
CA ALA A 82 -2.31 -12.07 5.50
C ALA A 82 -1.48 -12.64 6.67
N GLU A 83 -0.29 -12.10 6.91
CA GLU A 83 0.56 -12.54 8.01
C GLU A 83 -0.05 -12.17 9.39
N ARG A 84 -0.29 -13.18 10.23
CA ARG A 84 -0.86 -13.07 11.57
C ARG A 84 -0.09 -12.11 12.48
N THR A 85 1.23 -12.12 12.44
CA THR A 85 2.03 -11.26 13.33
C THR A 85 1.96 -9.81 12.89
N LEU A 86 2.07 -9.57 11.58
CA LEU A 86 2.07 -8.22 11.02
C LEU A 86 0.68 -7.58 11.04
N ARG A 87 -0.39 -8.36 10.79
CA ARG A 87 -1.77 -7.85 10.78
C ARG A 87 -2.25 -7.31 12.11
N GLN A 88 -1.55 -7.63 13.20
CA GLN A 88 -1.82 -7.07 14.54
C GLN A 88 -1.17 -5.68 14.75
N LEU A 89 -0.28 -5.26 13.85
CA LEU A 89 0.38 -3.97 13.89
C LEU A 89 -0.35 -2.94 13.04
N TYR A 90 -0.18 -1.66 13.39
CA TYR A 90 -0.84 -0.57 12.70
C TYR A 90 -0.07 -0.17 11.43
N PRO A 91 -0.66 -0.27 10.23
CA PRO A 91 0.06 0.01 8.99
C PRO A 91 0.04 1.49 8.63
N HIS A 92 1.16 1.93 8.09
CA HIS A 92 1.36 3.25 7.54
C HIS A 92 2.15 3.15 6.23
N THR A 93 1.65 3.78 5.18
CA THR A 93 2.29 3.77 3.86
C THR A 93 2.68 5.18 3.44
N SER A 94 3.89 5.33 2.90
CA SER A 94 4.37 6.60 2.31
C SER A 94 5.49 6.30 1.33
N HIS A 95 5.52 6.99 0.17
CA HIS A 95 6.50 6.78 -0.91
C HIS A 95 6.63 5.31 -1.33
N PHE A 96 5.50 4.64 -1.58
CA PHE A 96 5.45 3.20 -1.91
C PHE A 96 6.11 2.28 -0.89
N ALA A 97 6.28 2.72 0.36
CA ALA A 97 6.85 1.93 1.42
C ALA A 97 5.83 1.58 2.48
N LEU A 98 5.72 0.28 2.79
CA LEU A 98 4.98 -0.22 3.92
C LEU A 98 5.81 -0.08 5.20
N ARG A 99 5.20 0.50 6.23
CA ARG A 99 5.77 0.66 7.57
C ARG A 99 4.74 0.21 8.59
N LEU A 100 5.20 -0.41 9.67
CA LEU A 100 4.33 -0.93 10.72
C LEU A 100 4.65 -0.25 12.05
N SER A 101 3.61 -0.05 12.85
CA SER A 101 3.72 0.55 14.17
C SER A 101 3.06 -0.28 15.25
N SER A 102 3.69 -0.32 16.41
CA SER A 102 3.10 -0.83 17.66
C SER A 102 2.08 0.13 18.29
N ARG A 103 1.86 1.31 17.69
CA ARG A 103 0.96 2.35 18.18
C ARG A 103 -0.01 2.79 17.09
N THR A 104 -1.27 2.98 17.46
CA THR A 104 -2.32 3.29 16.49
C THR A 104 -2.45 4.79 16.17
N ARG A 105 -1.74 5.69 16.86
CA ARG A 105 -1.78 7.14 16.62
C ARG A 105 -0.41 7.72 16.29
N TYR A 106 -0.42 8.85 15.58
CA TYR A 106 0.79 9.62 15.28
C TYR A 106 1.26 10.41 16.51
N PRO A 107 2.57 10.57 16.76
CA PRO A 107 3.70 10.01 15.99
C PRO A 107 3.77 8.49 16.09
N TYR A 108 4.05 7.82 14.98
CA TYR A 108 4.07 6.35 14.92
C TYR A 108 5.35 5.78 15.56
N ALA A 109 5.19 4.70 16.32
CA ALA A 109 6.28 3.92 16.87
C ALA A 109 6.79 2.90 15.83
N LEU A 110 7.71 3.32 14.96
CA LEU A 110 8.27 2.49 13.89
C LEU A 110 9.42 1.62 14.41
N GLN A 111 9.08 0.51 15.07
CA GLN A 111 10.04 -0.45 15.63
C GLN A 111 10.29 -1.65 14.71
N VAL A 112 9.65 -1.69 13.55
CA VAL A 112 9.66 -2.80 12.59
C VAL A 112 10.32 -2.36 11.28
N PRO A 113 11.03 -3.26 10.57
CA PRO A 113 11.60 -2.94 9.27
C PRO A 113 10.59 -2.35 8.29
N SER A 114 11.05 -1.43 7.45
CA SER A 114 10.22 -0.82 6.40
C SER A 114 10.50 -1.43 5.04
N VAL A 115 9.46 -1.54 4.20
CA VAL A 115 9.55 -2.18 2.88
C VAL A 115 9.09 -1.23 1.76
N PRO A 116 9.97 -0.37 1.23
CA PRO A 116 9.77 0.29 -0.06
C PRO A 116 9.68 -0.72 -1.22
N SER A 117 8.60 -0.64 -1.98
CA SER A 117 8.48 -1.27 -3.31
C SER A 117 8.99 -0.31 -4.39
N ARG A 118 9.67 -0.84 -5.40
CA ARG A 118 10.24 -0.08 -6.51
C ARG A 118 9.51 -0.34 -7.82
N HIS A 119 9.73 0.54 -8.80
CA HIS A 119 9.12 0.42 -10.13
C HIS A 119 9.71 -0.74 -10.96
N ASP A 120 10.88 -1.25 -10.59
CA ASP A 120 11.51 -2.43 -11.19
C ASP A 120 10.96 -3.76 -10.64
N GLY A 121 9.94 -3.69 -9.78
CA GLY A 121 9.30 -4.85 -9.16
C GLY A 121 10.02 -5.38 -7.91
N ARG A 122 11.16 -4.80 -7.52
CA ARG A 122 11.92 -5.24 -6.34
C ARG A 122 11.43 -4.58 -5.06
N PHE A 123 11.73 -5.23 -3.94
CA PHE A 123 11.43 -4.77 -2.60
C PHE A 123 12.73 -4.66 -1.80
N HIS A 124 12.93 -3.53 -1.13
CA HIS A 124 14.06 -3.36 -0.22
C HIS A 124 13.52 -3.37 1.20
N VAL A 125 14.21 -4.05 2.11
CA VAL A 125 13.85 -4.10 3.53
C VAL A 125 14.91 -3.33 4.30
N PHE A 126 14.49 -2.36 5.11
CA PHE A 126 15.40 -1.50 5.87
C PHE A 126 15.17 -1.65 7.37
N VAL A 127 16.25 -1.57 8.16
CA VAL A 127 16.16 -1.53 9.61
C VAL A 127 15.26 -0.37 10.09
N PRO A 128 14.52 -0.56 11.19
CA PRO A 128 13.82 0.55 11.82
C PRO A 128 14.82 1.64 12.23
N ARG A 129 14.55 2.90 11.86
CA ARG A 129 15.29 4.10 12.31
C ARG A 129 16.82 4.09 12.09
N GLY A 130 17.30 3.53 10.98
CA GLY A 130 18.72 3.63 10.61
C GLY A 130 18.99 3.73 9.11
N GLY A 131 18.01 3.41 8.25
CA GLY A 131 18.20 3.45 6.80
C GLY A 131 19.16 2.39 6.26
N THR A 132 19.70 1.52 7.12
CA THR A 132 20.52 0.37 6.72
C THR A 132 19.66 -0.68 6.02
N LEU A 133 20.10 -1.11 4.84
CA LEU A 133 19.45 -2.17 4.07
C LEU A 133 19.67 -3.52 4.78
N LEU A 134 18.59 -4.18 5.16
CA LEU A 134 18.60 -5.57 5.64
C LEU A 134 18.67 -6.57 4.49
N GLY A 135 18.05 -6.24 3.36
CA GLY A 135 18.09 -7.07 2.17
C GLY A 135 17.21 -6.54 1.04
N GLU A 136 17.39 -7.14 -0.13
CA GLU A 136 16.60 -6.90 -1.34
C GLU A 136 15.94 -8.22 -1.75
N THR A 137 14.68 -8.16 -2.17
CA THR A 137 13.92 -9.33 -2.63
C THR A 137 13.17 -9.04 -3.93
N GLY A 138 12.97 -10.08 -4.73
CA GLY A 138 12.17 -10.02 -5.96
C GLY A 138 10.67 -10.21 -5.75
N THR A 139 10.23 -10.58 -4.54
CA THR A 139 8.82 -10.86 -4.24
C THR A 139 8.39 -10.24 -2.90
N ALA A 140 7.10 -9.96 -2.78
CA ALA A 140 6.51 -9.39 -1.57
C ALA A 140 6.53 -10.39 -0.41
N GLU A 141 6.34 -11.67 -0.70
CA GLU A 141 6.38 -12.78 0.25
C GLU A 141 7.75 -12.90 0.90
N ALA A 142 8.81 -12.84 0.10
CA ALA A 142 10.18 -12.86 0.62
C ALA A 142 10.48 -11.60 1.44
N ALA A 143 9.99 -10.44 1.03
CA ALA A 143 10.15 -9.20 1.80
C ALA A 143 9.44 -9.28 3.16
N VAL A 144 8.20 -9.79 3.19
CA VAL A 144 7.41 -9.98 4.41
C VAL A 144 8.07 -11.00 5.32
N ALA A 145 8.54 -12.13 4.79
CA ALA A 145 9.31 -13.11 5.57
C ALA A 145 10.55 -12.48 6.21
N LEU A 146 11.29 -11.65 5.46
CA LEU A 146 12.46 -10.95 5.98
C LEU A 146 12.10 -9.97 7.10
N VAL A 147 10.97 -9.26 6.98
CA VAL A 147 10.44 -8.40 8.07
C VAL A 147 10.12 -9.24 9.31
N VAL A 148 9.42 -10.36 9.15
CA VAL A 148 9.01 -11.25 10.26
C VAL A 148 10.23 -11.78 11.02
N THR A 149 11.25 -12.24 10.30
CA THR A 149 12.51 -12.74 10.89
C THR A 149 13.22 -11.68 11.74
N HIS A 150 13.05 -10.40 11.41
CA HIS A 150 13.70 -9.28 12.10
C HIS A 150 12.76 -8.50 13.02
N LEU A 151 11.63 -9.10 13.41
CA LEU A 151 10.75 -8.49 14.41
C LEU A 151 11.42 -8.46 15.78
N PRO A 152 11.27 -7.35 16.54
CA PRO A 152 11.66 -7.32 17.93
C PRO A 152 10.98 -8.43 18.74
N ALA A 153 11.75 -9.12 19.59
CA ALA A 153 11.20 -10.10 20.52
C ALA A 153 10.14 -9.46 21.44
N GLY A 154 9.03 -10.18 21.67
CA GLY A 154 7.94 -9.71 22.52
C GLY A 154 7.08 -8.59 21.92
N LEU A 155 7.18 -8.34 20.61
CA LEU A 155 6.28 -7.40 19.93
C LEU A 155 4.84 -7.93 19.92
N GLY A 156 3.99 -7.34 20.76
CA GLY A 156 2.57 -7.63 20.82
C GLY A 156 1.73 -6.83 19.81
N PRO A 157 0.39 -7.01 19.86
CA PRO A 157 -0.55 -6.22 19.06
C PRO A 157 -0.39 -4.72 19.28
N ALA A 158 -0.69 -3.92 18.25
CA ALA A 158 -0.66 -2.48 18.38
C ALA A 158 -1.67 -1.99 19.43
N VAL A 159 -1.22 -1.07 20.28
CA VAL A 159 -2.02 -0.47 21.35
C VAL A 159 -2.34 0.99 21.05
N ALA A 160 -3.35 1.52 21.73
CA ALA A 160 -3.69 2.93 21.63
C ALA A 160 -2.52 3.83 22.11
N GLY A 161 -2.46 5.05 21.58
CA GLY A 161 -1.45 6.05 21.93
C GLY A 161 -0.42 6.26 20.83
N THR A 162 0.67 6.95 21.16
CA THR A 162 1.70 7.42 20.24
C THR A 162 3.09 6.91 20.62
N ALA A 163 4.09 7.18 19.79
CA ALA A 163 5.49 6.89 20.09
C ALA A 163 6.02 7.63 21.32
N ASP A 164 5.45 8.78 21.66
CA ASP A 164 5.92 9.58 22.81
C ASP A 164 5.52 8.92 24.13
N ASP A 165 4.42 8.18 24.13
CA ASP A 165 4.01 7.38 25.27
C ASP A 165 4.98 6.23 25.55
N LEU A 166 5.76 5.74 24.56
CA LEU A 166 6.83 4.76 24.80
C LEU A 166 8.06 5.39 25.46
N ARG A 167 8.34 6.66 25.17
CA ARG A 167 9.52 7.35 25.70
C ARG A 167 9.35 7.69 27.19
N ARG A 168 8.13 8.03 27.61
CA ARG A 168 7.81 8.35 29.01
C ARG A 168 8.06 7.21 30.01
N TRP A 169 8.06 5.94 29.57
CA TRP A 169 8.34 4.79 30.44
C TRP A 169 9.82 4.37 30.47
N ARG A 170 10.67 4.96 29.63
CA ARG A 170 12.09 4.60 29.48
C ARG A 170 13.06 5.64 30.05
N SER A 171 12.56 6.69 30.70
CA SER A 171 13.38 7.60 31.48
C SER A 171 13.55 7.04 32.90
N PRO A 172 14.78 6.89 33.43
CA PRO A 172 15.00 6.63 34.84
C PRO A 172 14.49 7.76 35.72
#